data_AF-A0A3C1HVJ0-F1
#
_entry.id   AF-A0A3C1HVJ0-F1
#
_cell.length_a   1.000
_cell.length_b   1.000
_cell.length_c   1.000
_cell.angle_alpha   90.00
_cell.angle_beta   90.00
_cell.angle_gamma   90.00
#
_symmetry.space_group_name_H-M   'P 1'
#
loop_
_entity.id
_entity.type
_entity.pdbx_description
1 polymer ?
#
loop_
_entity_poly.entity_id
_entity_poly.type
_entity_poly.pdbx_seq_one_letter_code
_entity_poly.pdbx_strand_id
1 'polypeptide(L)'
;MGELYGQHSLRERIEDQPFAPQIEYIINSCSRCLWENSNSGIFLYASKHIFLEQIDSHHNAGPGFFANDGAADGGGHIFLNCDAHDNYDPLGWQGDGENADGFGAHYQKPGEGDTTKFIGCRAWWNSDDGFDFINQEFPVVLENCYAMGNGYSDYGLGNPKNGNGHGIKMGESTLGGGRHTIKFCVAWKNKS
;
A
#
# COMPACT_ATOMS: atom_id res chain seq x y z
N MET A 1 -9.46 -23.32 24.41
CA MET A 1 -10.63 -22.51 24.01
C MET A 1 -10.15 -21.07 23.96
N GLY A 2 -10.04 -20.50 22.77
CA GLY A 2 -9.66 -19.10 22.57
C GLY A 2 -10.61 -18.51 21.54
N GLU A 3 -11.20 -17.37 21.86
CA GLU A 3 -12.22 -16.68 21.05
C GLU A 3 -11.67 -16.29 19.68
N LEU A 4 -12.39 -16.65 18.62
CA LEU A 4 -12.18 -16.20 17.26
C LEU A 4 -12.77 -14.78 17.14
N TYR A 5 -11.93 -13.74 17.12
CA TYR A 5 -12.38 -12.39 16.77
C TYR A 5 -12.55 -12.32 15.24
N GLY A 6 -13.80 -12.13 14.82
CA GLY A 6 -14.22 -12.21 13.43
C GLY A 6 -13.73 -11.05 12.56
N GLN A 7 -13.59 -11.33 11.26
CA GLN A 7 -13.49 -10.31 10.23
C GLN A 7 -14.77 -9.46 10.25
N HIS A 8 -14.65 -8.16 10.47
CA HIS A 8 -15.75 -7.23 10.22
C HIS A 8 -15.71 -6.80 8.75
N SER A 9 -16.49 -7.45 7.88
CA SER A 9 -16.87 -6.85 6.60
C SER A 9 -18.10 -5.98 6.83
N LEU A 10 -17.93 -4.66 6.75
CA LEU A 10 -19.04 -3.73 6.77
C LEU A 10 -19.59 -3.62 5.35
N ARG A 11 -20.72 -4.30 5.10
CA ARG A 11 -21.62 -3.95 3.99
C ARG A 11 -22.61 -2.93 4.51
N GLU A 12 -22.52 -1.68 4.07
CA GLU A 12 -23.60 -0.71 4.25
C GLU A 12 -24.19 -0.26 2.92
N ARG A 13 -25.52 -0.16 2.94
CA ARG A 13 -26.41 0.15 1.83
C ARG A 13 -26.39 1.65 1.60
N ILE A 14 -26.18 2.07 0.35
CA ILE A 14 -26.18 3.47 -0.08
C ILE A 14 -27.61 3.85 -0.45
N GLU A 15 -28.20 4.82 0.25
CA GLU A 15 -29.31 5.62 -0.25
C GLU A 15 -28.92 7.11 -0.22
N ASP A 16 -28.93 7.70 -1.42
CA ASP A 16 -28.95 9.11 -1.83
C ASP A 16 -28.28 10.17 -0.93
N GLN A 17 -27.21 10.83 -1.43
CA GLN A 17 -27.11 12.30 -1.54
C GLN A 17 -26.01 12.70 -2.56
N PRO A 18 -26.20 13.79 -3.34
CA PRO A 18 -25.24 14.22 -4.36
C PRO A 18 -24.23 15.24 -3.81
N PHE A 19 -22.95 15.06 -4.15
CA PHE A 19 -21.81 15.98 -3.95
C PHE A 19 -21.24 16.16 -2.52
N ALA A 20 -20.50 15.16 -2.04
CA ALA A 20 -19.21 15.29 -1.32
C ALA A 20 -18.68 13.90 -0.89
N PRO A 21 -17.42 13.49 -1.17
CA PRO A 21 -16.84 12.40 -0.42
C PRO A 21 -16.28 12.98 0.89
N GLN A 22 -17.08 12.95 1.95
CA GLN A 22 -16.59 13.04 3.32
C GLN A 22 -16.83 11.66 3.93
N ILE A 23 -15.92 10.75 3.66
CA ILE A 23 -15.88 9.46 4.32
C ILE A 23 -14.49 9.36 4.95
N GLU A 24 -14.43 9.72 6.22
CA GLU A 24 -13.30 9.52 7.12
C GLU A 24 -13.43 8.09 7.66
N TYR A 25 -12.66 7.16 7.12
CA TYR A 25 -12.53 5.81 7.67
C TYR A 25 -11.23 5.73 8.47
N ILE A 26 -11.31 5.87 9.80
CA ILE A 26 -10.23 5.43 10.71
C ILE A 26 -10.33 3.90 10.79
N ILE A 27 -9.63 3.19 9.89
CA ILE A 27 -9.50 1.73 9.95
C ILE A 27 -8.20 1.44 10.69
N ASN A 28 -8.28 1.01 11.95
CA ASN A 28 -7.13 0.40 12.62
C ASN A 28 -6.93 -1.00 12.01
N SER A 29 -5.86 -1.24 11.23
CA SER A 29 -5.67 -2.54 10.60
C SER A 29 -5.18 -3.61 11.58
N CYS A 30 -5.37 -4.86 11.14
CA CYS A 30 -5.25 -6.14 11.83
C CYS A 30 -3.85 -6.45 12.39
N SER A 31 -3.67 -6.50 13.71
CA SER A 31 -2.37 -6.82 14.32
C SER A 31 -1.94 -8.31 14.23
N ARG A 32 -2.75 -9.20 13.63
CA ARG A 32 -2.49 -10.66 13.48
C ARG A 32 -3.26 -11.32 12.33
N CYS A 33 -3.20 -10.76 11.13
CA CYS A 33 -3.81 -11.45 9.98
C CYS A 33 -2.93 -12.64 9.57
N LEU A 34 -3.58 -13.80 9.36
CA LEU A 34 -3.00 -15.15 9.33
C LEU A 34 -1.72 -15.25 8.50
N TRP A 35 -0.72 -15.95 9.05
CA TRP A 35 0.61 -16.23 8.49
C TRP A 35 0.63 -17.02 7.15
N GLU A 36 -0.51 -17.25 6.53
CA GLU A 36 -0.62 -18.02 5.30
C GLU A 36 -1.42 -17.23 4.25
N ASN A 37 -0.77 -17.01 3.10
CA ASN A 37 -1.19 -16.24 1.92
C ASN A 37 -1.06 -14.72 2.05
N SER A 38 -0.48 -14.09 1.02
CA SER A 38 -0.27 -12.64 0.91
C SER A 38 -1.59 -11.86 1.09
N ASN A 39 -1.86 -11.40 2.31
CA ASN A 39 -3.11 -10.71 2.64
C ASN A 39 -2.83 -9.25 2.97
N SER A 40 -3.30 -8.35 2.11
CA SER A 40 -3.14 -6.92 2.30
C SER A 40 -3.97 -6.41 3.47
N GLY A 41 -3.47 -5.40 4.19
CA GLY A 41 -4.24 -4.72 5.24
C GLY A 41 -5.47 -4.01 4.65
N ILE A 42 -5.24 -3.15 3.65
CA ILE A 42 -6.29 -2.50 2.85
C ILE A 42 -6.08 -2.83 1.38
N PHE A 43 -7.13 -3.33 0.73
CA PHE A 43 -7.14 -3.68 -0.68
C PHE A 43 -8.22 -2.89 -1.42
N LEU A 44 -7.80 -1.97 -2.29
CA LEU A 44 -8.70 -1.25 -3.20
C LEU A 44 -8.68 -1.99 -4.54
N TYR A 45 -9.87 -2.37 -5.02
CA TYR A 45 -10.03 -3.09 -6.28
C TYR A 45 -11.04 -2.36 -7.15
N ALA A 46 -10.65 -2.02 -8.39
CA ALA A 46 -11.54 -1.40 -9.36
C ALA A 46 -12.36 -0.24 -8.76
N SER A 47 -11.69 0.60 -7.98
CA SER A 47 -12.30 1.67 -7.18
C SER A 47 -11.69 3.00 -7.58
N LYS A 48 -12.47 4.08 -7.49
CA LYS A 48 -12.03 5.43 -7.85
C LYS A 48 -12.23 6.42 -6.73
N HIS A 49 -11.34 7.42 -6.63
CA HIS A 49 -11.52 8.60 -5.74
C HIS A 49 -11.73 8.26 -4.26
N ILE A 50 -11.19 7.13 -3.81
CA ILE A 50 -11.16 6.80 -2.37
C ILE A 50 -10.18 7.73 -1.65
N PHE A 51 -10.64 8.30 -0.54
CA PHE A 51 -9.85 9.11 0.37
C PHE A 51 -9.61 8.32 1.65
N LEU A 52 -8.35 8.10 2.00
CA LEU A 52 -7.91 7.42 3.21
C LEU A 52 -7.00 8.38 3.98
N GLU A 53 -7.33 8.64 5.24
CA GLU A 53 -6.59 9.57 6.08
C GLU A 53 -6.28 8.97 7.45
N GLN A 54 -5.06 9.19 7.94
CA GLN A 54 -4.62 8.81 9.29
C GLN A 54 -4.86 7.33 9.61
N ILE A 55 -4.68 6.47 8.61
CA ILE A 55 -4.78 5.02 8.75
C ILE A 55 -3.40 4.46 9.10
N ASP A 56 -3.36 3.59 10.09
CA ASP A 56 -2.19 2.80 10.44
C ASP A 56 -2.41 1.33 10.05
N SER A 57 -1.64 0.86 9.06
CA SER A 57 -1.75 -0.48 8.49
C SER A 57 -0.47 -1.29 8.68
N HIS A 58 -0.49 -2.25 9.60
CA HIS A 58 0.73 -2.90 10.05
C HIS A 58 0.56 -4.39 10.36
N HIS A 59 1.67 -5.13 10.42
CA HIS A 59 1.70 -6.56 10.78
C HIS A 59 0.79 -7.44 9.91
N ASN A 60 0.65 -7.07 8.64
CA ASN A 60 -0.06 -7.86 7.65
C ASN A 60 0.89 -8.87 6.99
N ALA A 61 0.34 -10.00 6.57
CA ALA A 61 1.08 -11.03 5.83
C ALA A 61 1.21 -10.69 4.33
N GLY A 62 1.16 -9.42 3.96
CA GLY A 62 1.11 -8.84 2.61
C GLY A 62 1.15 -7.31 2.72
N PRO A 63 0.88 -6.56 1.63
CA PRO A 63 1.04 -5.11 1.65
C PRO A 63 0.18 -4.41 2.72
N GLY A 64 0.69 -3.33 3.32
CA GLY A 64 -0.13 -2.48 4.21
C GLY A 64 -1.33 -1.87 3.46
N PHE A 65 -1.07 -1.29 2.29
CA PHE A 65 -2.07 -0.79 1.36
C PHE A 65 -1.78 -1.30 -0.04
N PHE A 66 -2.81 -1.75 -0.75
CA PHE A 66 -2.70 -2.18 -2.13
C PHE A 66 -3.86 -1.62 -2.96
N ALA A 67 -3.56 -0.71 -3.87
CA ALA A 67 -4.48 -0.24 -4.90
C ALA A 67 -4.24 -1.01 -6.20
N ASN A 68 -5.20 -1.86 -6.56
CA ASN A 68 -5.27 -2.55 -7.84
C ASN A 68 -6.14 -1.76 -8.83
N ASP A 69 -5.49 -0.88 -9.58
CA ASP A 69 -6.13 0.12 -10.44
C ASP A 69 -6.26 -0.33 -11.91
N GLY A 70 -6.07 -1.62 -12.22
CA GLY A 70 -6.05 -2.13 -13.60
C GLY A 70 -7.41 -2.25 -14.29
N ALA A 71 -8.51 -1.93 -13.59
CA ALA A 71 -9.86 -1.93 -14.14
C ALA A 71 -10.29 -0.52 -14.56
N ALA A 72 -11.36 -0.42 -15.37
CA ALA A 72 -11.83 0.84 -15.96
C ALA A 72 -12.18 1.95 -14.94
N ASP A 73 -12.45 1.57 -13.69
CA ASP A 73 -12.80 2.47 -12.60
C ASP A 73 -11.69 2.59 -11.54
N GLY A 74 -10.43 2.28 -11.87
CA GLY A 74 -9.28 2.41 -10.97
C GLY A 74 -8.73 3.84 -10.84
N GLY A 75 -8.18 4.16 -9.67
CA GLY A 75 -7.28 5.29 -9.47
C GLY A 75 -7.87 6.57 -8.87
N GLY A 76 -7.04 7.62 -8.86
CA GLY A 76 -7.40 8.92 -8.28
C GLY A 76 -7.57 8.92 -6.76
N HIS A 77 -6.93 7.96 -6.08
CA HIS A 77 -7.01 7.85 -4.62
C HIS A 77 -6.16 8.92 -3.93
N ILE A 78 -6.51 9.22 -2.68
CA ILE A 78 -5.69 10.06 -1.82
C ILE A 78 -5.44 9.28 -0.53
N PHE A 79 -4.16 9.03 -0.25
CA PHE A 79 -3.68 8.53 1.02
C PHE A 79 -3.01 9.71 1.73
N LEU A 80 -3.57 10.13 2.86
CA LEU A 80 -3.14 11.31 3.60
C LEU A 80 -2.70 10.93 5.02
N ASN A 81 -1.44 11.18 5.36
CA ASN A 81 -0.89 10.90 6.69
C ASN A 81 -1.09 9.45 7.15
N CYS A 82 -1.05 8.48 6.22
CA CYS A 82 -1.17 7.06 6.53
C CYS A 82 0.19 6.44 6.84
N ASP A 83 0.19 5.43 7.70
CA ASP A 83 1.36 4.66 8.10
C ASP A 83 1.22 3.22 7.63
N ALA A 84 2.29 2.67 7.07
CA ALA A 84 2.37 1.27 6.70
C ALA A 84 3.68 0.64 7.20
N HIS A 85 3.60 -0.30 8.12
CA HIS A 85 4.81 -0.80 8.75
C HIS A 85 4.76 -2.22 9.29
N ASP A 86 5.94 -2.81 9.49
CA ASP A 86 6.07 -4.18 10.03
C ASP A 86 5.23 -5.22 9.26
N ASN A 87 4.96 -4.96 7.97
CA ASN A 87 4.27 -5.89 7.10
C ASN A 87 5.29 -6.90 6.59
N TYR A 88 4.96 -8.19 6.70
CA TYR A 88 5.89 -9.26 6.39
C TYR A 88 5.17 -10.53 5.94
N ASP A 89 5.50 -11.01 4.73
CA ASP A 89 5.01 -12.25 4.16
C ASP A 89 6.11 -13.36 4.14
N PRO A 90 6.42 -14.02 5.27
CA PRO A 90 7.47 -15.05 5.33
C PRO A 90 7.18 -16.28 4.45
N LEU A 91 5.90 -16.53 4.19
CA LEU A 91 5.39 -17.63 3.36
C LEU A 91 4.73 -17.12 2.08
N GLY A 92 5.18 -15.94 1.61
CA GLY A 92 4.72 -15.35 0.36
C GLY A 92 4.93 -16.29 -0.83
N TRP A 93 4.05 -16.21 -1.83
CA TRP A 93 4.08 -17.10 -2.98
C TRP A 93 5.29 -16.87 -3.90
N GLN A 94 5.90 -15.68 -3.83
CA GLN A 94 7.14 -15.36 -4.54
C GLN A 94 8.39 -15.68 -3.72
N GLY A 95 8.27 -15.66 -2.39
CA GLY A 95 9.37 -16.02 -1.49
C GLY A 95 9.22 -15.38 -0.12
N ASP A 96 10.29 -15.49 0.67
CA ASP A 96 10.37 -14.96 2.03
C ASP A 96 10.48 -13.43 2.01
N GLY A 97 9.34 -12.75 2.17
CA GLY A 97 9.23 -11.30 2.33
C GLY A 97 9.14 -10.49 1.03
N GLU A 98 8.78 -11.09 -0.09
CA GLU A 98 8.83 -10.46 -1.43
C GLU A 98 7.58 -9.66 -1.81
N ASN A 99 6.48 -9.73 -1.04
CA ASN A 99 5.21 -9.09 -1.44
C ASN A 99 4.66 -8.10 -0.42
N ALA A 100 5.21 -8.03 0.80
CA ALA A 100 4.68 -7.14 1.82
C ALA A 100 5.33 -5.76 1.75
N ASP A 101 4.80 -4.93 0.85
CA ASP A 101 5.11 -3.50 0.75
C ASP A 101 4.40 -2.68 1.84
N GLY A 102 4.87 -1.45 2.06
CA GLY A 102 4.08 -0.45 2.77
C GLY A 102 2.85 -0.04 1.96
N PHE A 103 3.10 0.55 0.79
CA PHE A 103 2.07 1.06 -0.12
C PHE A 103 2.31 0.60 -1.55
N GLY A 104 1.37 -0.15 -2.13
CA GLY A 104 1.34 -0.52 -3.55
C GLY A 104 0.24 0.22 -4.31
N ALA A 105 0.55 0.77 -5.49
CA ALA A 105 -0.45 1.30 -6.41
C ALA A 105 -0.13 0.90 -7.86
N HIS A 106 -0.81 -0.12 -8.38
CA HIS A 106 -0.38 -0.85 -9.58
C HIS A 106 -1.45 -0.86 -10.68
N TYR A 107 -0.98 -1.10 -11.91
CA TYR A 107 -1.77 -1.55 -13.07
C TYR A 107 -2.67 -0.54 -13.78
N GLN A 108 -2.77 0.72 -13.33
CA GLN A 108 -3.53 1.72 -14.08
C GLN A 108 -2.87 1.97 -15.43
N LYS A 109 -3.68 2.01 -16.50
CA LYS A 109 -3.20 2.13 -17.88
C LYS A 109 -3.06 3.59 -18.32
N PRO A 110 -2.27 3.90 -19.37
CA PRO A 110 -2.17 5.25 -19.90
C PRO A 110 -3.54 5.79 -20.36
N GLY A 111 -3.84 7.04 -20.04
CA GLY A 111 -5.06 7.73 -20.51
C GLY A 111 -6.35 7.27 -19.84
N GLU A 112 -6.28 6.33 -18.90
CA GLU A 112 -7.43 5.81 -18.15
C GLU A 112 -7.24 6.19 -16.68
N GLY A 113 -8.13 7.05 -16.16
CA GLY A 113 -8.22 7.35 -14.72
C GLY A 113 -7.62 8.69 -14.27
N ASP A 114 -7.44 8.81 -12.96
CA ASP A 114 -6.96 10.02 -12.28
C ASP A 114 -5.71 9.70 -11.46
N THR A 115 -4.93 10.72 -11.10
CA THR A 115 -3.68 10.54 -10.36
C THR A 115 -3.94 10.15 -8.91
N THR A 116 -3.49 8.97 -8.53
CA THR A 116 -3.37 8.55 -7.13
C THR A 116 -2.25 9.32 -6.43
N LYS A 117 -2.49 9.75 -5.19
CA LYS A 117 -1.58 10.59 -4.40
C LYS A 117 -1.35 10.02 -3.01
N PHE A 118 -0.10 10.02 -2.60
CA PHE A 118 0.36 9.71 -1.25
C PHE A 118 0.99 10.96 -0.67
N ILE A 119 0.43 11.47 0.42
CA ILE A 119 0.81 12.76 1.01
C ILE A 119 1.04 12.58 2.51
N GLY A 120 2.26 12.87 2.98
CA GLY A 120 2.58 12.73 4.41
C GLY A 120 2.63 11.29 4.91
N CYS A 121 2.62 10.29 4.00
CA CYS A 121 2.62 8.88 4.35
C CYS A 121 4.00 8.38 4.79
N ARG A 122 4.00 7.35 5.62
CA ARG A 122 5.21 6.82 6.27
C ARG A 122 5.27 5.31 6.11
N ALA A 123 6.37 4.80 5.55
CA ALA A 123 6.56 3.36 5.35
C ALA A 123 7.85 2.87 6.03
N TRP A 124 7.77 1.89 6.92
CA TRP A 124 8.97 1.33 7.54
C TRP A 124 8.89 -0.14 7.93
N TRP A 125 10.04 -0.82 7.89
CA TRP A 125 10.16 -2.24 8.26
C TRP A 125 9.14 -3.14 7.54
N ASN A 126 8.74 -2.76 6.34
CA ASN A 126 8.02 -3.63 5.43
C ASN A 126 9.05 -4.58 4.79
N SER A 127 8.71 -5.85 4.64
CA SER A 127 9.68 -6.87 4.23
C SER A 127 10.14 -6.71 2.79
N ASP A 128 9.30 -6.17 1.90
CA ASP A 128 9.69 -5.83 0.53
C ASP A 128 10.03 -4.34 0.41
N ASP A 129 9.12 -3.48 -0.06
CA ASP A 129 9.41 -2.06 -0.26
C ASP A 129 8.57 -1.11 0.60
N GLY A 130 9.02 0.14 0.71
CA GLY A 130 8.23 1.19 1.36
C GLY A 130 7.03 1.63 0.51
N PHE A 131 7.31 1.95 -0.76
CA PHE A 131 6.33 2.30 -1.77
C PHE A 131 6.67 1.56 -3.06
N ASP A 132 5.70 0.86 -3.65
CA ASP A 132 5.84 0.17 -4.94
C ASP A 132 4.81 0.68 -5.96
N PHE A 133 5.32 1.15 -7.10
CA PHE A 133 4.54 1.59 -8.26
C PHE A 133 4.87 0.78 -9.52
N ILE A 134 5.27 -0.48 -9.38
CA ILE A 134 5.55 -1.37 -10.50
C ILE A 134 4.31 -1.58 -11.38
N ASN A 135 4.51 -1.65 -12.69
CA ASN A 135 3.43 -1.78 -13.68
C ASN A 135 2.35 -0.69 -13.58
N GLN A 136 2.67 0.46 -12.98
CA GLN A 136 1.79 1.61 -12.90
C GLN A 136 2.12 2.56 -14.06
N GLU A 137 1.27 2.58 -15.08
CA GLU A 137 1.52 3.36 -16.28
C GLU A 137 0.87 4.76 -16.21
N PHE A 138 0.00 4.98 -15.23
CA PHE A 138 -0.57 6.30 -14.94
C PHE A 138 0.23 7.03 -13.84
N PRO A 139 0.41 8.36 -13.93
CA PRO A 139 1.16 9.11 -12.93
C PRO A 139 0.65 8.93 -11.50
N VAL A 140 1.61 8.70 -10.58
CA VAL A 140 1.41 8.73 -9.12
C VAL A 140 2.19 9.92 -8.57
N VAL A 141 1.65 10.56 -7.53
CA VAL A 141 2.36 11.62 -6.79
C VAL A 141 2.66 11.14 -5.38
N LEU A 142 3.94 11.27 -4.98
CA LEU A 142 4.42 11.03 -3.63
C LEU A 142 4.98 12.35 -3.08
N GLU A 143 4.38 12.87 -2.01
CA GLU A 143 4.72 14.19 -1.46
C GLU A 143 4.83 14.18 0.07
N ASN A 144 5.93 14.75 0.60
CA ASN A 144 6.18 14.83 2.04
C ASN A 144 6.17 13.47 2.77
N CYS A 145 6.48 12.38 2.06
CA CYS A 145 6.48 11.02 2.62
C CYS A 145 7.88 10.61 3.10
N TYR A 146 7.95 9.54 3.90
CA TYR A 146 9.21 8.86 4.13
C TYR A 146 9.16 7.35 3.98
N ALA A 147 10.32 6.77 3.66
CA ALA A 147 10.55 5.34 3.65
C ALA A 147 11.83 4.96 4.42
N MET A 148 11.69 4.17 5.49
CA MET A 148 12.81 3.78 6.34
C MET A 148 12.91 2.28 6.54
N GLY A 149 14.10 1.70 6.38
CA GLY A 149 14.35 0.35 6.88
C GLY A 149 13.52 -0.74 6.21
N ASN A 150 12.95 -0.48 5.02
CA ASN A 150 12.25 -1.49 4.24
C ASN A 150 13.27 -2.51 3.68
N GLY A 151 12.82 -3.75 3.49
CA GLY A 151 13.69 -4.91 3.24
C GLY A 151 14.15 -5.62 4.53
N TYR A 152 13.72 -5.12 5.69
CA TYR A 152 13.91 -5.74 6.99
C TYR A 152 12.54 -5.99 7.64
N SER A 153 12.43 -7.05 8.43
CA SER A 153 11.22 -7.43 9.16
C SER A 153 11.46 -7.42 10.68
N ASP A 154 10.44 -7.77 11.47
CA ASP A 154 10.54 -7.90 12.93
C ASP A 154 11.17 -6.66 13.59
N TYR A 155 10.62 -5.49 13.32
CA TYR A 155 11.11 -4.20 13.82
C TYR A 155 12.57 -3.90 13.42
N GLY A 156 12.98 -4.35 12.23
CA GLY A 156 14.31 -4.16 11.69
C GLY A 156 15.36 -5.19 12.14
N LEU A 157 14.94 -6.26 12.83
CA LEU A 157 15.83 -7.33 13.30
C LEU A 157 15.90 -8.52 12.33
N GLY A 158 14.85 -8.72 11.54
CA GLY A 158 14.77 -9.75 10.49
C GLY A 158 15.35 -9.26 9.18
N ASN A 159 15.92 -10.18 8.39
CA ASN A 159 16.44 -9.91 7.05
C ASN A 159 15.87 -10.93 6.05
N PRO A 160 14.62 -10.71 5.59
CA PRO A 160 13.94 -11.59 4.64
C PRO A 160 14.79 -11.83 3.40
N LYS A 161 14.84 -13.08 2.94
CA LYS A 161 15.74 -13.47 1.85
C LYS A 161 15.34 -12.84 0.51
N ASN A 162 14.05 -12.73 0.25
CA ASN A 162 13.51 -12.29 -1.03
C ASN A 162 13.08 -10.81 -1.03
N GLY A 163 12.93 -10.19 0.14
CA GLY A 163 12.66 -8.76 0.27
C GLY A 163 13.70 -7.89 -0.43
N ASN A 164 13.24 -7.06 -1.37
CA ASN A 164 14.03 -6.17 -2.21
C ASN A 164 14.59 -5.01 -1.38
N GLY A 165 13.73 -4.34 -0.63
CA GLY A 165 14.11 -3.29 0.31
C GLY A 165 14.41 -1.96 -0.33
N HIS A 166 13.66 -1.58 -1.37
CA HIS A 166 13.63 -0.22 -1.86
C HIS A 166 12.83 0.66 -0.91
N GLY A 167 13.36 1.84 -0.61
CA GLY A 167 12.56 2.85 0.08
C GLY A 167 11.36 3.29 -0.78
N ILE A 168 11.63 3.62 -2.04
CA ILE A 168 10.62 4.07 -2.99
C ILE A 168 10.93 3.42 -4.35
N LYS A 169 10.22 2.34 -4.68
CA LYS A 169 10.26 1.69 -5.99
C LYS A 169 9.32 2.45 -6.92
N MET A 170 9.90 3.40 -7.66
CA MET A 170 9.19 4.35 -8.52
C MET A 170 8.69 3.75 -9.84
N GLY A 171 8.45 2.45 -9.85
CA GLY A 171 7.85 1.73 -10.94
C GLY A 171 8.81 1.12 -11.94
N GLU A 172 8.20 0.33 -12.79
CA GLU A 172 8.75 -0.29 -13.99
C GLU A 172 7.68 -0.07 -15.06
N SER A 173 8.07 0.51 -16.19
CA SER A 173 7.14 0.78 -17.28
C SER A 173 7.51 -0.08 -18.47
N THR A 174 6.52 -0.79 -19.00
CA THR A 174 6.66 -1.57 -20.24
C THR A 174 6.15 -0.79 -21.46
N LEU A 175 5.37 0.26 -21.23
CA LEU A 175 4.78 1.11 -22.27
C LEU A 175 5.48 2.47 -22.43
N GLY A 176 6.43 2.81 -21.55
CA GLY A 176 7.12 4.09 -21.51
C GLY A 176 6.25 5.28 -21.07
N GLY A 177 5.10 5.02 -20.46
CA GLY A 177 4.07 6.02 -20.13
C GLY A 177 4.13 6.55 -18.69
N GLY A 178 4.56 5.72 -17.75
CA GLY A 178 4.63 6.08 -16.32
C GLY A 178 5.54 7.28 -16.06
N ARG A 179 4.97 8.39 -15.59
CA ARG A 179 5.70 9.59 -15.16
C ARG A 179 5.26 10.00 -13.77
N HIS A 180 5.69 9.22 -12.79
CA HIS A 180 5.44 9.52 -11.39
C HIS A 180 6.23 10.75 -10.92
N THR A 181 5.80 11.35 -9.82
CA THR A 181 6.43 12.54 -9.25
C THR A 181 6.71 12.32 -7.76
N ILE A 182 7.94 12.58 -7.32
CA ILE A 182 8.33 12.59 -5.90
C ILE A 182 8.70 14.02 -5.51
N LYS A 183 8.18 14.51 -4.39
CA LYS A 183 8.52 15.82 -3.83
C LYS A 183 8.72 15.74 -2.33
N PHE A 184 9.79 16.36 -1.84
CA PHE A 184 10.04 16.53 -0.40
C PHE A 184 9.99 15.21 0.40
N CYS A 185 10.35 14.10 -0.23
CA CYS A 185 10.36 12.79 0.43
C CYS A 185 11.76 12.45 0.94
N VAL A 186 11.83 11.60 1.95
CA VAL A 186 13.10 11.13 2.55
C VAL A 186 13.13 9.61 2.57
N ALA A 187 14.25 9.01 2.16
CA ALA A 187 14.46 7.57 2.27
C ALA A 187 15.80 7.29 2.96
N TRP A 188 15.82 6.41 3.96
CA TRP A 188 17.06 6.04 4.65
C TRP A 188 17.05 4.62 5.21
N LYS A 189 18.23 4.00 5.29
CA LYS A 189 18.45 2.66 5.90
C LYS A 189 17.60 1.53 5.30
N ASN A 190 17.00 1.72 4.13
CA ASN A 190 16.42 0.61 3.38
C ASN A 190 17.55 -0.31 2.91
N LYS A 191 17.25 -1.59 2.68
CA LYS A 191 18.25 -2.61 2.33
C LYS A 191 18.98 -2.31 1.00
N SER A 192 18.31 -1.64 0.06
CA SER A 192 18.75 -1.34 -1.31
C SER A 192 18.83 0.16 -1.59
#